data_AF-A0A7V3LLD0-F1
#
_entry.id   AF-A0A7V3LLD0-F1
#
_cell.length_a   1.000
_cell.length_b   1.000
_cell.length_c   1.000
_cell.angle_alpha   90.00
_cell.angle_beta   90.00
_cell.angle_gamma   90.00
#
_symmetry.space_group_name_H-M   'P 1'
#
loop_
_entity.id
_entity.type
_entity.pdbx_description
1 polymer ?
#
loop_
_entity_poly.entity_id
_entity_poly.type
_entity_poly.pdbx_seq_one_letter_code
_entity_poly.pdbx_strand_id
1 'polypeptide(L)' 'MSQDNLVKLRSSGSKHVIWSRKNKKKLSTVKLSLKKYDPVARKRVIYKEVKK' A
#
# COMPACT_ATOMS: atom_id res chain seq x y z
N MET A 1 -0.59 6.35 19.92
CA MET A 1 -0.22 6.20 18.49
C MET A 1 -1.48 5.94 17.65
N SER A 2 -2.04 6.95 16.99
CA SER A 2 -3.30 6.78 16.23
C SER A 2 -3.12 5.91 14.97
N GLN A 3 -4.10 5.04 14.69
CA GLN A 3 -4.22 4.24 13.47
C GLN A 3 -4.89 5.00 12.31
N ASP A 4 -5.27 6.27 12.51
CA ASP A 4 -6.05 7.01 11.53
C ASP A 4 -5.33 7.11 10.18
N ASN A 5 -4.01 7.20 10.16
CA ASN A 5 -3.23 7.34 8.94
C ASN A 5 -2.83 6.01 8.30
N LEU A 6 -3.30 4.87 8.83
CA LEU A 6 -2.93 3.54 8.34
C LEU A 6 -3.63 3.23 7.00
N VAL A 7 -2.87 2.66 6.08
CA VAL A 7 -3.32 2.33 4.72
C VAL A 7 -2.89 0.92 4.38
N LYS A 8 -3.79 0.19 3.72
CA LYS A 8 -3.56 -1.16 3.21
C LYS A 8 -3.12 -1.07 1.75
N LEU A 9 -1.94 -1.60 1.45
CA LEU A 9 -1.41 -1.70 0.10
C LEU A 9 -1.35 -3.17 -0.30
N ARG A 10 -1.93 -3.52 -1.44
CA ARG A 10 -1.97 -4.90 -1.96
C ARG A 10 -1.11 -5.03 -3.21
N SER A 11 -0.34 -6.10 -3.29
CA SER A 11 0.41 -6.45 -4.49
C SER A 11 -0.54 -6.75 -5.65
N SER A 12 -0.18 -6.33 -6.86
CA SER A 12 -0.90 -6.71 -8.08
C SER A 12 -0.63 -8.16 -8.51
N GLY A 13 0.47 -8.77 -8.04
CA GLY A 13 0.91 -10.10 -8.48
C GLY A 13 0.61 -11.21 -7.49
N SER A 14 0.30 -10.89 -6.24
CA SER A 14 0.01 -11.88 -5.19
C SER A 14 -1.03 -11.38 -4.19
N LYS A 15 -1.44 -12.24 -3.26
CA LYS A 15 -2.28 -11.86 -2.11
C LYS A 15 -1.48 -11.16 -1.00
N HIS A 16 -0.21 -10.81 -1.23
CA HIS A 16 0.59 -10.12 -0.23
C HIS A 16 0.11 -8.69 0.00
N VAL A 17 0.04 -8.33 1.28
CA VAL A 17 -0.43 -7.03 1.76
C VAL A 17 0.61 -6.44 2.68
N ILE A 18 0.90 -5.16 2.47
CA ILE A 18 1.73 -4.36 3.37
C ILE A 18 0.89 -3.24 3.96
N TRP A 19 1.14 -2.95 5.23
CA TRP A 19 0.53 -1.81 5.90
C TRP A 19 1.53 -0.66 5.91
N SER A 20 1.08 0.50 5.47
CA SER A 20 1.89 1.72 5.50
C SER A 20 1.08 2.86 6.08
N ARG A 21 1.73 4.02 6.29
CA ARG A 21 1.06 5.24 6.75
C ARG A 21 1.06 6.25 5.61
N LYS A 22 -0.07 6.91 5.37
CA LYS A 22 -0.14 8.07 4.46
C LYS A 22 -0.48 9.33 5.22
N ASN A 23 0.06 10.46 4.78
CA ASN A 23 -0.33 11.76 5.31
C ASN A 23 -1.69 12.16 4.72
N LYS A 24 -2.77 11.90 5.46
CA LYS A 24 -4.14 12.22 5.04
C LYS A 24 -4.37 13.71 4.73
N LYS A 25 -3.63 14.63 5.37
CA LYS A 25 -3.81 16.08 5.14
C LYS A 25 -3.34 16.52 3.74
N LYS A 26 -2.26 15.92 3.23
CA LYS A 26 -1.68 16.28 1.91
C LYS A 26 -2.07 15.32 0.79
N LEU A 27 -2.38 14.06 1.12
CA LEU A 27 -2.56 12.97 0.15
C LEU A 27 -3.93 12.28 0.32
N SER A 28 -4.97 13.03 0.68
CA SER A 28 -6.34 12.50 0.78
C SER A 28 -6.90 12.09 -0.58
N THR A 29 -6.61 12.86 -1.63
CA THR A 29 -7.22 12.72 -2.96
C THR A 29 -6.53 11.67 -3.85
N VAL A 30 -5.25 11.37 -3.59
CA VAL A 30 -4.44 10.50 -4.46
C VAL A 30 -4.39 9.08 -3.91
N LYS A 31 -4.71 8.10 -4.75
CA LYS A 31 -4.48 6.68 -4.46
C LYS A 31 -3.00 6.36 -4.62
N LEU A 32 -2.39 5.77 -3.59
CA LEU A 32 -0.98 5.40 -3.65
C LEU A 32 -0.75 4.18 -4.55
N SER A 33 0.20 4.30 -5.46
CA SER A 33 0.75 3.20 -6.26
C SER A 33 2.28 3.18 -6.10
N LEU A 34 2.80 2.17 -5.40
CA LEU A 34 4.23 2.09 -5.07
C LEU A 34 4.83 0.81 -5.65
N LYS A 35 5.98 0.90 -6.31
CA LYS A 35 6.72 -0.28 -6.75
C LYS A 35 7.53 -0.82 -5.57
N LYS A 36 7.17 -1.99 -5.06
CA LYS A 36 7.81 -2.65 -3.92
C LYS A 36 8.09 -4.11 -4.22
N TYR A 37 9.00 -4.70 -3.46
CA TYR A 37 9.29 -6.12 -3.58
C TYR A 37 8.12 -6.96 -3.07
N ASP A 38 7.77 -7.99 -3.81
CA ASP A 38 6.81 -9.00 -3.40
C ASP A 38 7.57 -10.28 -3.03
N PRO A 39 7.54 -10.72 -1.76
CA PRO A 39 8.24 -11.92 -1.31
C PRO A 39 7.64 -13.21 -1.88
N VAL A 40 6.36 -13.20 -2.28
CA VAL A 40 5.68 -14.37 -2.86
C VAL A 40 6.07 -14.54 -4.33
N ALA A 41 5.97 -13.45 -5.10
CA ALA A 41 6.33 -13.47 -6.52
C ALA A 41 7.85 -13.32 -6.77
N ARG A 42 8.63 -13.00 -5.72
CA ARG A 42 10.08 -12.72 -5.74
C ARG A 42 10.51 -11.68 -6.77
N LYS A 43 9.63 -10.71 -7.07
CA LYS A 43 9.82 -9.66 -8.06
C LYS A 43 9.33 -8.32 -7.52
N ARG A 44 9.81 -7.20 -8.09
CA ARG A 44 9.28 -5.86 -7.76
C ARG A 44 8.00 -5.60 -8.52
N VAL A 45 6.89 -5.55 -7.80
CA VAL A 45 5.54 -5.37 -8.35
C VAL A 45 4.95 -4.05 -7.86
N ILE A 46 3.94 -3.56 -8.56
CA ILE A 46 3.17 -2.38 -8.16
C ILE A 46 2.19 -2.80 -7.06
N TYR A 47 2.28 -2.13 -5.93
CA TYR A 47 1.33 -2.19 -4.84
C TYR A 47 0.33 -1.06 -4.98
N LYS A 48 -0.95 -1.40 -4.98
CA LYS A 48 -2.04 -0.43 -5.06
C LYS A 48 -2.72 -0.31 -3.72
N GLU A 49 -3.14 0.90 -3.39
CA GLU A 49 -3.97 1.17 -2.22
C GLU A 49 -5.34 0.51 -2.33
N VAL A 50 -5.71 -0.23 -1.28
CA VAL A 50 -7.00 -0.90 -1.12
C VAL A 50 -7.71 -0.30 0.08
N LYS A 51 -9.05 -0.24 0.01
CA LYS A 51 -9.87 0.18 1.16
C LYS A 51 -9.58 -0.74 2.36
N LYS A 52 -9.49 -0.12 3.54
CA LYS A 52 -9.39 -0.83 4.82
C LYS A 52 -10.66 -1.65 5.05
#